data_AF-A0A6L9QR86-F1
#
_entry.id   AF-A0A6L9QR86-F1
#
_cell.length_a   1.000
_cell.length_b   1.000
_cell.length_c   1.000
_cell.angle_alpha   90.00
_cell.angle_beta   90.00
_cell.angle_gamma   90.00
#
_symmetry.space_group_name_H-M   'P 1'
#
loop_
_entity.id
_entity.type
_entity.pdbx_description
1 polymer ?
#
loop_
_entity_poly.entity_id
_entity_poly.type
_entity_poly.pdbx_seq_one_letter_code
_entity_poly.pdbx_strand_id
1 'polypeptide(L)'
;MPGLPPGAEHRRPEQHPGRRRGRGHPLRGVPAHPRPHARVGPVSAVAGGRGRTGASSRKLVVEADGGSRGNPGPAGYGALVRDALTGEVLAEVAESIGHATNNVAEYRGLIAGLTAAAGIDPSARVEVRMDSKLVVEQMSGRWKIKHPDMIPLALEARELASGLGSVTYGWIPRNRNAHADRLANEAMDAAARGEHWTRKVEEAPGEPEPPPRPPSSAPMTTVLLRHGETPLSIEKRFAGIGDIPLTPAGVAQARAAALALKDRGLDAIVTSPLVRCRDTAAEVAAVTGLDVRVEDGFRETDFGEWEGLTFGEVGKGWPAEMKSWLADPEAAPPGGESFAQVSRRVRTSLDKLKVRYREQTVLVVSHVTPIKLLIKDALGAPMSSLYRMHLDVAALSSIDWYADGPATLRGFNDVHHLPS
;
A
#
# COMPACT_ATOMS: atom_id res chain seq x y z
N MET A 1 -25.83 -15.63 18.60
CA MET A 1 -27.07 -14.92 18.21
C MET A 1 -28.22 -15.92 18.20
N PRO A 2 -29.16 -15.89 19.14
CA PRO A 2 -30.36 -16.71 19.07
C PRO A 2 -31.46 -15.99 18.26
N GLY A 3 -32.13 -16.69 17.34
CA GLY A 3 -33.40 -16.24 16.77
C GLY A 3 -33.58 -16.51 15.26
N LEU A 4 -33.98 -17.73 14.90
CA LEU A 4 -34.75 -17.98 13.67
C LEU A 4 -36.01 -18.77 14.04
N PRO A 5 -37.20 -18.41 13.52
CA PRO A 5 -38.46 -19.12 13.80
C PRO A 5 -38.64 -20.38 12.92
N PRO A 6 -39.55 -21.31 13.30
CA PRO A 6 -39.68 -22.64 12.71
C PRO A 6 -40.53 -22.64 11.43
N GLY A 7 -40.12 -23.38 10.39
CA GLY A 7 -41.00 -23.68 9.24
C GLY A 7 -40.38 -23.85 7.85
N ALA A 8 -39.11 -24.23 7.68
CA ALA A 8 -38.56 -24.54 6.35
C ALA A 8 -38.09 -26.00 6.28
N GLU A 9 -39.00 -26.89 5.87
CA GLU A 9 -38.70 -28.29 5.57
C GLU A 9 -37.86 -28.43 4.29
N HIS A 10 -36.91 -29.37 4.35
CA HIS A 10 -36.07 -29.80 3.25
C HIS A 10 -36.87 -30.39 2.08
N ARG A 11 -36.58 -29.93 0.86
CA ARG A 11 -36.78 -30.73 -0.37
C ARG A 11 -35.46 -30.88 -1.12
N ARG A 12 -34.90 -32.10 -1.06
CA ARG A 12 -33.90 -32.59 -2.03
C ARG A 12 -34.60 -32.87 -3.37
N PRO A 13 -34.00 -32.54 -4.52
CA PRO A 13 -34.40 -33.16 -5.78
C PRO A 13 -33.62 -34.47 -5.98
N GLU A 14 -34.38 -35.52 -6.26
CA GLU A 14 -33.94 -36.86 -6.64
C GLU A 14 -33.09 -36.86 -7.92
N GLN A 15 -32.10 -37.76 -7.96
CA GLN A 15 -31.39 -38.12 -9.18
C GLN A 15 -32.11 -39.28 -9.87
N HIS A 16 -32.33 -39.20 -11.19
CA HIS A 16 -32.51 -40.37 -12.04
C HIS A 16 -31.93 -40.20 -13.45
N PRO A 17 -31.56 -41.30 -14.13
CA PRO A 17 -30.34 -41.34 -14.94
C PRO A 17 -30.57 -41.41 -16.45
N GLY A 18 -29.54 -40.99 -17.20
CA GLY A 18 -29.22 -41.48 -18.54
C GLY A 18 -30.03 -40.92 -19.71
N ARG A 19 -29.34 -40.17 -20.60
CA ARG A 19 -29.46 -40.37 -22.06
C ARG A 19 -28.35 -39.66 -22.84
N ARG A 20 -28.01 -40.30 -23.96
CA ARG A 20 -26.83 -40.13 -24.82
C ARG A 20 -26.85 -38.88 -25.69
N ARG A 21 -25.65 -38.55 -26.19
CA ARG A 21 -25.28 -37.61 -27.26
C ARG A 21 -26.26 -37.58 -28.45
N GLY A 22 -26.59 -36.37 -28.90
CA GLY A 22 -27.16 -36.09 -30.21
C GLY A 22 -26.91 -34.63 -30.59
N ARG A 23 -26.28 -34.40 -31.75
CA ARG A 23 -26.10 -33.07 -32.37
C ARG A 23 -27.47 -32.57 -32.86
N GLY A 24 -27.87 -31.36 -32.47
CA GLY A 24 -29.12 -30.72 -32.89
C GLY A 24 -28.87 -29.38 -33.61
N HIS A 25 -29.52 -29.23 -34.76
CA HIS A 25 -29.60 -28.04 -35.62
C HIS A 25 -30.14 -26.79 -34.90
N PRO A 26 -29.91 -25.57 -35.44
CA PRO A 26 -30.28 -24.31 -34.79
C PRO A 26 -31.80 -24.09 -34.76
N LEU A 27 -32.26 -23.59 -33.61
CA LEU A 27 -33.64 -23.20 -33.34
C LEU A 27 -34.10 -22.08 -34.29
N ARG A 28 -35.14 -22.34 -35.08
CA ARG A 28 -35.93 -21.31 -35.78
C ARG A 28 -36.77 -20.56 -34.75
N GLY A 29 -36.68 -19.23 -34.71
CA GLY A 29 -37.63 -18.39 -33.95
C GLY A 29 -37.07 -17.17 -33.21
N VAL A 30 -35.79 -16.82 -33.35
CA VAL A 30 -35.23 -15.59 -32.76
C VAL A 30 -35.19 -14.49 -33.83
N PRO A 31 -35.78 -13.30 -33.62
CA PRO A 31 -35.62 -12.18 -34.54
C PRO A 31 -34.14 -11.79 -34.63
N ALA A 32 -33.66 -11.48 -35.84
CA ALA A 32 -32.31 -10.99 -36.03
C ALA A 32 -32.05 -9.72 -35.22
N HIS A 33 -30.89 -9.66 -34.56
CA HIS A 33 -30.40 -8.51 -33.82
C HIS A 33 -30.42 -7.26 -34.73
N PRO A 34 -30.91 -6.09 -34.25
CA PRO A 34 -30.89 -4.88 -35.07
C PRO A 34 -29.45 -4.52 -35.44
N ARG A 35 -29.26 -4.18 -36.72
CA ARG A 35 -27.98 -3.77 -37.33
C ARG A 35 -27.31 -2.64 -36.53
N PRO A 36 -25.97 -2.54 -36.54
CA PRO A 36 -25.27 -1.43 -35.88
C PRO A 36 -25.71 -0.08 -36.45
N HIS A 37 -25.99 0.87 -35.55
CA HIS A 37 -26.33 2.25 -35.89
C HIS A 37 -25.26 2.87 -36.80
N ALA A 38 -25.69 3.57 -37.85
CA ALA A 38 -24.84 4.17 -38.90
C ALA A 38 -23.98 5.38 -38.45
N ARG A 39 -23.51 5.43 -37.19
CA ARG A 39 -22.62 6.49 -36.67
C ARG A 39 -21.54 6.01 -35.70
N VAL A 40 -21.06 4.77 -35.82
CA VAL A 40 -19.87 4.32 -35.07
C VAL A 40 -18.92 3.64 -36.04
N GLY A 41 -17.82 4.32 -36.36
CA GLY A 41 -16.73 3.78 -37.17
C GLY A 41 -15.77 2.92 -36.33
N PRO A 42 -15.01 2.01 -36.97
CA PRO A 42 -14.04 1.16 -36.28
C PRO A 42 -12.90 1.98 -35.68
N VAL A 43 -12.42 1.57 -34.50
CA VAL A 43 -11.21 2.13 -33.88
C VAL A 43 -10.00 1.58 -34.64
N SER A 44 -9.60 2.27 -35.71
CA SER A 44 -8.32 2.01 -36.37
C SER A 44 -7.19 2.61 -35.56
N ALA A 45 -6.13 1.82 -35.42
CA ALA A 45 -4.84 2.23 -34.90
C ALA A 45 -4.33 3.49 -35.61
N VAL A 46 -3.88 4.49 -34.83
CA VAL A 46 -3.15 5.63 -35.37
C VAL A 46 -1.70 5.50 -34.97
N ALA A 47 -0.92 4.99 -35.92
CA ALA A 47 0.51 5.24 -35.99
C ALA A 47 0.77 6.71 -36.35
N GLY A 48 1.77 7.28 -35.68
CA GLY A 48 2.63 8.42 -36.04
C GLY A 48 2.15 9.50 -37.03
N GLY A 49 2.22 10.76 -36.59
CA GLY A 49 2.42 11.88 -37.51
C GLY A 49 1.95 13.25 -37.01
N ARG A 50 2.90 14.01 -36.46
CA ARG A 50 3.12 15.46 -36.54
C ARG A 50 1.90 16.40 -36.73
N GLY A 51 1.82 17.38 -35.81
CA GLY A 51 1.26 18.70 -36.08
C GLY A 51 -0.02 19.00 -35.30
N ARG A 52 0.11 19.54 -34.08
CA ARG A 52 -0.97 20.31 -33.44
C ARG A 52 -0.43 21.67 -33.02
N THR A 53 -0.52 22.61 -33.96
CA THR A 53 -0.63 24.03 -33.68
C THR A 53 -1.98 24.29 -33.00
N GLY A 54 -1.94 24.99 -31.85
CA GLY A 54 -3.12 25.34 -31.03
C GLY A 54 -3.21 24.60 -29.70
N ALA A 55 -2.21 24.73 -28.82
CA ALA A 55 -2.36 24.31 -27.42
C ALA A 55 -3.18 25.36 -26.67
N SER A 56 -4.33 24.97 -26.10
CA SER A 56 -4.96 25.80 -25.07
C SER A 56 -4.01 25.87 -23.88
N SER A 57 -3.73 27.07 -23.36
CA SER A 57 -2.89 27.22 -22.18
C SER A 57 -3.42 26.39 -21.02
N ARG A 58 -2.52 25.71 -20.30
CA ARG A 58 -2.91 24.88 -19.15
C ARG A 58 -3.50 25.76 -18.05
N LYS A 59 -4.39 25.18 -17.26
CA LYS A 59 -4.80 25.78 -15.99
C LYS A 59 -4.06 25.07 -14.87
N LEU A 60 -3.27 25.82 -14.10
CA LEU A 60 -2.46 25.31 -13.01
C LEU A 60 -2.93 25.90 -11.68
N VAL A 61 -2.82 25.12 -10.60
CA VAL A 61 -3.02 25.61 -9.23
C VAL A 61 -1.67 25.58 -8.53
N VAL A 62 -1.27 26.72 -7.95
CA VAL A 62 -0.07 26.82 -7.11
C VAL A 62 -0.51 26.92 -5.66
N GLU A 63 -0.09 25.97 -4.82
CA GLU A 63 -0.29 26.00 -3.37
C GLU A 63 1.06 26.27 -2.72
N ALA A 64 1.15 27.25 -1.82
CA ALA A 64 2.41 27.61 -1.18
C ALA A 64 2.20 28.00 0.29
N ASP A 65 3.22 27.72 1.10
CA ASP A 65 3.30 28.05 2.52
C ASP A 65 4.78 28.32 2.90
N GLY A 66 4.99 28.99 4.03
CA GLY A 66 6.31 29.22 4.58
C GLY A 66 6.25 29.64 6.04
N GLY A 67 7.30 29.30 6.79
CA GLY A 67 7.34 29.63 8.21
C GLY A 67 8.74 29.70 8.78
N SER A 68 8.80 30.04 10.05
CA SER A 68 10.01 30.10 10.86
C SER A 68 9.79 29.53 12.26
N ARG A 69 10.77 28.77 12.76
CA ARG A 69 10.84 28.30 14.15
C ARG A 69 11.35 29.45 15.02
N GLY A 70 10.43 30.18 15.67
CA GLY A 70 10.78 31.31 16.54
C GLY A 70 10.95 32.65 15.81
N ASN A 71 9.96 33.04 15.02
CA ASN A 71 9.91 34.24 14.15
C ASN A 71 10.58 35.54 14.70
N PRO A 72 11.76 35.98 14.21
CA PRO A 72 12.60 35.33 13.19
C PRO A 72 13.51 34.23 13.75
N GLY A 73 13.61 33.12 13.03
CA GLY A 73 14.42 31.95 13.35
C GLY A 73 14.60 31.02 12.14
N PRO A 74 15.05 29.76 12.32
CA PRO A 74 15.21 28.79 11.24
C PRO A 74 13.94 28.67 10.41
N ALA A 75 14.03 28.95 9.12
CA ALA A 75 12.92 29.16 8.22
C ALA A 75 13.02 28.30 6.97
N GLY A 76 11.86 27.98 6.42
CA GLY A 76 11.72 27.19 5.22
C GLY A 76 10.37 27.42 4.58
N TYR A 77 10.29 27.06 3.29
CA TYR A 77 9.06 27.18 2.52
C TYR A 77 8.75 25.88 1.80
N GLY A 78 7.49 25.74 1.41
CA GLY A 78 6.98 24.64 0.59
C GLY A 78 5.99 25.16 -0.44
N ALA A 79 6.10 24.65 -1.66
CA ALA A 79 5.19 24.96 -2.75
C ALA A 79 4.95 23.74 -3.63
N LEU A 80 3.78 23.68 -4.24
CA LEU A 80 3.47 22.67 -5.24
C LEU A 80 2.65 23.25 -6.39
N VAL A 81 2.75 22.61 -7.55
CA VAL A 81 1.97 22.93 -8.74
C VAL A 81 1.11 21.74 -9.10
N ARG A 82 -0.19 21.97 -9.28
CA ARG A 82 -1.15 20.94 -9.72
C ARG A 82 -1.75 21.29 -11.07
N ASP A 83 -2.07 20.25 -11.85
CA ASP A 83 -2.99 20.40 -12.97
C ASP A 83 -4.40 20.68 -12.43
N ALA A 84 -5.02 21.78 -12.84
CA ALA A 84 -6.32 22.18 -12.30
C ALA A 84 -7.48 21.29 -12.77
N LEU A 85 -7.30 20.51 -13.84
CA LEU A 85 -8.31 19.61 -14.38
C LEU A 85 -8.21 18.22 -13.73
N THR A 86 -7.01 17.66 -13.62
CA THR A 86 -6.81 16.29 -13.10
C THR A 86 -6.56 16.25 -11.59
N GLY A 87 -6.09 17.36 -11.00
CA GLY A 87 -5.66 17.43 -9.59
C GLY A 87 -4.27 16.82 -9.33
N GLU A 88 -3.61 16.30 -10.38
CA GLU A 88 -2.27 15.72 -10.33
C GLU A 88 -1.22 16.74 -9.89
N VAL A 89 -0.31 16.34 -9.00
CA VAL A 89 0.85 17.17 -8.61
C VAL A 89 1.91 17.07 -9.69
N LEU A 90 2.17 18.17 -10.38
CA LEU A 90 3.15 18.27 -11.46
C LEU A 90 4.54 18.63 -10.94
N ALA A 91 4.62 19.37 -9.84
CA ALA A 91 5.88 19.76 -9.21
C ALA A 91 5.69 20.00 -7.70
N GLU A 92 6.74 19.71 -6.94
CA GLU A 92 6.90 20.08 -5.53
C GLU A 92 8.26 20.76 -5.37
N VAL A 93 8.29 21.84 -4.61
CA VAL A 93 9.49 22.62 -4.33
C VAL A 93 9.49 22.97 -2.85
N ALA A 94 10.58 22.69 -2.15
CA ALA A 94 10.76 23.08 -0.76
C ALA A 94 12.24 23.39 -0.51
N GLU A 95 12.50 24.36 0.36
CA GLU A 95 13.86 24.80 0.65
C GLU A 95 13.97 25.40 2.05
N SER A 96 15.07 25.06 2.74
CA SER A 96 15.54 25.71 3.95
C SER A 96 16.23 27.03 3.61
N ILE A 97 15.74 28.16 4.14
CA ILE A 97 16.23 29.51 3.79
C ILE A 97 17.05 30.16 4.94
N GLY A 98 17.59 29.35 5.85
CA GLY A 98 18.37 29.84 6.98
C GLY A 98 17.49 30.55 8.00
N HIS A 99 17.91 31.72 8.51
CA HIS A 99 17.14 32.50 9.47
C HIS A 99 16.32 33.59 8.77
N ALA A 100 15.00 33.53 8.91
CA ALA A 100 14.08 34.50 8.30
C ALA A 100 12.79 34.65 9.12
N THR A 101 11.95 35.62 8.75
CA THR A 101 10.58 35.76 9.30
C THR A 101 9.58 34.87 8.56
N ASN A 102 8.41 34.61 9.17
CA ASN A 102 7.33 33.86 8.52
C ASN A 102 6.94 34.48 7.16
N ASN A 103 6.72 35.80 7.13
CA ASN A 103 6.28 36.47 5.91
C ASN A 103 7.32 36.39 4.78
N VAL A 104 8.61 36.44 5.12
CA VAL A 104 9.69 36.24 4.14
C VAL A 104 9.65 34.82 3.59
N ALA A 105 9.45 33.82 4.45
CA ALA A 105 9.32 32.42 4.03
C ALA A 105 8.09 32.19 3.14
N GLU A 106 6.93 32.75 3.49
CA GLU A 106 5.70 32.63 2.68
C GLU A 106 5.90 33.26 1.28
N TYR A 107 6.55 34.42 1.19
CA TYR A 107 6.89 35.05 -0.08
C TYR A 107 7.85 34.21 -0.92
N ARG A 108 8.85 33.59 -0.29
CA ARG A 108 9.77 32.66 -0.96
C ARG A 108 9.04 31.41 -1.48
N GLY A 109 8.09 30.88 -0.72
CA GLY A 109 7.21 29.79 -1.17
C GLY A 109 6.39 30.18 -2.39
N LEU A 110 5.80 31.38 -2.40
CA LEU A 110 5.08 31.89 -3.56
C LEU A 110 5.98 31.99 -4.80
N ILE A 111 7.17 32.57 -4.67
CA ILE A 111 8.14 32.71 -5.77
C ILE A 111 8.52 31.35 -6.34
N ALA A 112 8.83 30.38 -5.47
CA ALA A 112 9.16 29.02 -5.87
C ALA A 112 8.02 28.35 -6.64
N GLY A 113 6.78 28.49 -6.16
CA GLY A 113 5.59 27.97 -6.84
C GLY A 113 5.35 28.59 -8.22
N LEU A 114 5.51 29.90 -8.35
CA LEU A 114 5.36 30.60 -9.65
C LEU A 114 6.46 30.21 -10.63
N THR A 115 7.71 30.10 -10.17
CA THR A 115 8.84 29.62 -10.98
C THR A 115 8.61 28.21 -11.48
N ALA A 116 8.14 27.30 -10.60
CA ALA A 116 7.81 25.93 -11.00
C ALA A 116 6.68 25.88 -12.03
N ALA A 117 5.63 26.70 -11.86
CA ALA A 117 4.53 26.79 -12.82
C ALA A 117 5.01 27.31 -14.19
N ALA A 118 5.87 28.32 -14.22
CA ALA A 118 6.48 28.83 -15.45
C ALA A 118 7.37 27.80 -16.14
N GLY A 119 8.08 26.96 -15.38
CA GLY A 119 8.85 25.84 -15.91
C GLY A 119 8.00 24.76 -16.57
N ILE A 120 6.75 24.58 -16.12
CA ILE A 120 5.81 23.60 -16.67
C ILE A 120 5.14 24.13 -17.95
N ASP A 121 4.56 25.33 -17.90
CA ASP A 121 3.93 25.98 -19.05
C ASP A 121 3.97 27.51 -18.85
N PRO A 122 4.89 28.23 -19.55
CA PRO A 122 4.99 29.68 -19.47
C PRO A 122 3.71 30.41 -19.86
N SER A 123 2.80 29.79 -20.62
CA SER A 123 1.54 30.40 -21.06
C SER A 123 0.36 30.08 -20.14
N ALA A 124 0.59 29.35 -19.04
CA ALA A 124 -0.47 28.84 -18.18
C ALA A 124 -1.29 29.94 -17.48
N ARG A 125 -2.56 29.63 -17.23
CA ARG A 125 -3.40 30.37 -16.28
C ARG A 125 -3.22 29.77 -14.90
N VAL A 126 -2.66 30.54 -13.98
CA VAL A 126 -2.30 30.08 -12.63
C VAL A 126 -3.26 30.64 -11.59
N GLU A 127 -3.78 29.75 -10.75
CA GLU A 127 -4.52 30.07 -9.53
C GLU A 127 -3.62 29.81 -8.33
N VAL A 128 -3.10 30.86 -7.70
CA VAL A 128 -2.33 30.78 -6.47
C VAL A 128 -3.29 30.68 -5.29
N ARG A 129 -3.09 29.68 -4.44
CA ARG A 129 -3.82 29.43 -3.21
C ARG A 129 -2.85 29.40 -2.03
N MET A 130 -3.03 30.29 -1.07
CA MET A 130 -2.21 30.33 0.14
C MET A 130 -3.10 30.60 1.35
N ASP A 131 -2.69 30.14 2.53
CA ASP A 131 -3.34 30.47 3.79
C ASP A 131 -2.79 31.75 4.45
N SER A 132 -1.74 32.33 3.87
CA SER A 132 -1.30 33.69 4.18
C SER A 132 -2.21 34.75 3.58
N LYS A 133 -3.11 35.30 4.41
CA LYS A 133 -3.95 36.44 4.00
C LYS A 133 -3.10 37.67 3.66
N LEU A 134 -1.98 37.88 4.35
CA LEU A 134 -1.08 39.00 4.08
C LEU A 134 -0.54 38.95 2.65
N VAL A 135 0.09 37.84 2.26
CA VAL A 135 0.69 37.67 0.93
C VAL A 135 -0.38 37.74 -0.16
N VAL A 136 -1.52 37.06 0.02
CA VAL A 136 -2.63 37.07 -0.95
C VAL A 136 -3.14 38.50 -1.18
N GLU A 137 -3.38 39.28 -0.14
CA GLU A 137 -3.92 40.64 -0.25
C GLU A 137 -2.90 41.63 -0.86
N GLN A 138 -1.62 41.47 -0.52
CA GLN A 138 -0.54 42.30 -1.06
C GLN A 138 -0.27 42.01 -2.54
N MET A 139 -0.28 40.74 -2.93
CA MET A 139 -0.09 40.33 -4.33
C MET A 139 -1.31 40.60 -5.20
N SER A 140 -2.51 40.59 -4.60
CA SER A 140 -3.72 41.10 -5.25
C SER A 140 -3.76 42.62 -5.40
N GLY A 141 -2.79 43.36 -4.86
CA GLY A 141 -2.75 44.82 -4.89
C GLY A 141 -3.73 45.52 -3.96
N ARG A 142 -4.46 44.79 -3.11
CA ARG A 142 -5.42 45.35 -2.16
C ARG A 142 -4.74 45.96 -0.95
N TRP A 143 -3.60 45.41 -0.52
CA TRP A 143 -2.82 45.90 0.62
C TRP A 143 -1.46 46.45 0.20
N LYS A 144 -1.02 47.53 0.85
CA LYS A 144 0.30 48.13 0.60
C LYS A 144 1.41 47.28 1.24
N ILE A 145 2.52 47.13 0.52
CA ILE A 145 3.73 46.47 1.01
C ILE A 145 4.67 47.56 1.51
N LYS A 146 4.91 47.60 2.82
CA LYS A 146 5.76 48.61 3.46
C LYS A 146 7.07 48.06 4.01
N HIS A 147 7.13 46.75 4.26
CA HIS A 147 8.29 46.13 4.89
C HIS A 147 9.46 46.03 3.90
N PRO A 148 10.66 46.54 4.23
CA PRO A 148 11.79 46.61 3.30
C PRO A 148 12.17 45.23 2.75
N ASP A 149 12.14 44.17 3.56
CA ASP A 149 12.49 42.82 3.12
C ASP A 149 11.45 42.16 2.19
N MET A 150 10.18 42.62 2.23
CA MET A 150 9.11 42.05 1.42
C MET A 150 8.96 42.76 0.07
N ILE A 151 9.37 44.03 -0.03
CA ILE A 151 9.35 44.79 -1.28
C ILE A 151 10.09 44.06 -2.41
N PRO A 152 11.36 43.61 -2.26
CA PRO A 152 12.07 42.92 -3.34
C PRO A 152 11.41 41.59 -3.69
N LEU A 153 10.94 40.82 -2.70
CA LEU A 153 10.27 39.53 -2.94
C LEU A 153 8.94 39.71 -3.70
N ALA A 154 8.19 40.76 -3.38
CA ALA A 154 6.95 41.06 -4.08
C ALA A 154 7.18 41.54 -5.51
N LEU A 155 8.27 42.28 -5.76
CA LEU A 155 8.67 42.66 -7.12
C LEU A 155 9.04 41.42 -7.94
N GLU A 156 9.84 40.52 -7.37
CA GLU A 156 10.22 39.24 -8.00
C GLU A 156 9.00 38.38 -8.32
N ALA A 157 8.08 38.20 -7.36
CA ALA A 157 6.85 37.45 -7.58
C ALA A 157 5.94 38.09 -8.64
N ARG A 158 5.90 39.43 -8.76
CA ARG A 158 5.15 40.14 -9.80
C ARG A 158 5.77 39.97 -11.18
N GLU A 159 7.10 40.03 -11.27
CA GLU A 159 7.82 39.80 -12.52
C GLU A 159 7.53 38.39 -13.05
N LEU A 160 7.67 37.37 -12.20
CA LEU A 160 7.33 35.98 -12.54
C LEU A 160 5.86 35.83 -12.96
N ALA A 161 4.94 36.48 -12.24
CA ALA A 161 3.52 36.45 -12.57
C ALA A 161 3.21 37.12 -13.93
N SER A 162 3.97 38.15 -14.31
CA SER A 162 3.80 38.84 -15.60
C SER A 162 4.28 38.01 -16.79
N GLY A 163 5.22 37.08 -16.56
CA GLY A 163 5.69 36.12 -17.57
C GLY A 163 4.73 34.96 -17.83
N LEU A 164 3.70 34.79 -16.99
CA LEU A 164 2.67 33.76 -17.11
C LEU A 164 1.43 34.28 -17.86
N GLY A 165 0.60 33.37 -18.38
CA GLY A 165 -0.59 33.76 -19.14
C GLY A 165 -1.62 34.58 -18.35
N SER A 166 -1.87 34.19 -17.10
CA SER A 166 -2.59 35.01 -16.11
C SER A 166 -2.39 34.43 -14.72
N VAL A 167 -2.35 35.27 -13.69
CA VAL A 167 -2.23 34.82 -12.29
C VAL A 167 -3.35 35.43 -11.44
N THR A 168 -3.98 34.59 -10.63
CA THR A 168 -4.97 35.02 -9.62
C THR A 168 -4.53 34.54 -8.24
N TYR A 169 -4.86 35.30 -7.20
CA TYR A 169 -4.48 34.99 -5.83
C TYR A 169 -5.73 34.79 -4.97
N GLY A 170 -5.82 33.63 -4.33
CA GLY A 170 -6.92 33.22 -3.46
C GLY A 170 -6.43 32.82 -2.08
N TRP A 171 -7.12 33.29 -1.05
CA TRP A 171 -6.89 32.81 0.30
C TRP A 171 -7.65 31.50 0.53
N ILE A 172 -6.99 30.52 1.15
CA ILE A 172 -7.61 29.26 1.58
C ILE A 172 -7.40 29.04 3.08
N PRO A 173 -8.31 28.36 3.80
CA PRO A 173 -8.07 27.98 5.18
C PRO A 173 -6.90 26.99 5.28
N ARG A 174 -6.14 27.05 6.38
CA ARG A 174 -4.93 26.22 6.60
C ARG A 174 -5.14 24.71 6.42
N ASN A 175 -6.29 24.18 6.82
CA ASN A 175 -6.60 22.75 6.62
C ASN A 175 -6.73 22.35 5.13
N ARG A 176 -6.88 23.32 4.22
CA ARG A 176 -6.87 23.12 2.77
C ARG A 176 -5.49 23.36 2.15
N ASN A 177 -4.50 23.84 2.91
CA ASN A 177 -3.12 24.05 2.48
C ASN A 177 -2.15 23.00 3.06
N ALA A 178 -2.67 21.85 3.52
CA ALA A 178 -1.91 20.86 4.28
C ALA A 178 -0.68 20.30 3.54
N HIS A 179 -0.71 20.27 2.21
CA HIS A 179 0.43 19.78 1.42
C HIS A 179 1.60 20.77 1.43
N ALA A 180 1.34 22.05 1.14
CA ALA A 180 2.37 23.08 1.22
C ALA A 180 2.88 23.28 2.66
N ASP A 181 1.98 23.21 3.65
CA ASP A 181 2.33 23.28 5.08
C ASP A 181 3.25 22.11 5.49
N ARG A 182 3.00 20.89 5.01
CA ARG A 182 3.90 19.75 5.22
C ARG A 182 5.30 20.03 4.66
N LEU A 183 5.40 20.47 3.40
CA LEU A 183 6.67 20.79 2.76
C LEU A 183 7.43 21.91 3.49
N ALA A 184 6.73 22.96 3.92
CA ALA A 184 7.32 24.05 4.69
C ALA A 184 7.81 23.59 6.07
N ASN A 185 7.08 22.69 6.74
CA ASN A 185 7.51 22.11 8.01
C ASN A 185 8.76 21.23 7.87
N GLU A 186 8.81 20.37 6.85
CA GLU A 186 10.00 19.57 6.55
C GLU A 186 11.22 20.47 6.29
N ALA A 187 11.05 21.55 5.53
CA ALA A 187 12.10 22.51 5.24
C ALA A 187 12.56 23.30 6.48
N MET A 188 11.63 23.72 7.35
CA MET A 188 11.95 24.37 8.62
C MET A 188 12.72 23.44 9.58
N ASP A 189 12.32 22.17 9.64
CA ASP A 189 12.98 21.20 10.51
C ASP A 189 14.38 20.84 9.99
N ALA A 190 14.55 20.76 8.66
CA ALA A 190 15.86 20.65 8.04
C ALA A 190 16.74 21.87 8.36
N ALA A 191 16.20 23.09 8.22
CA ALA A 191 16.89 24.33 8.58
C ALA A 191 17.32 24.35 10.05
N ALA A 192 16.47 23.89 10.97
CA ALA A 192 16.78 23.81 12.40
C ALA A 192 17.93 22.83 12.72
N ARG A 193 18.14 21.82 11.87
CA ARG A 193 19.27 20.88 11.96
C ARG A 193 20.51 21.33 11.19
N GLY A 194 20.44 22.44 10.45
CA GLY A 194 21.52 22.89 9.56
C GLY A 194 21.66 22.04 8.30
N GLU A 195 20.61 21.31 7.91
CA GLU A 195 20.57 20.44 6.74
C GLU A 195 19.82 21.10 5.58
N HIS A 196 20.13 20.70 4.35
CA HIS A 196 19.31 21.04 3.19
C HIS A 196 18.12 20.09 3.10
N TRP A 197 16.94 20.63 2.74
CA TRP A 197 15.80 19.77 2.42
C TRP A 197 16.11 18.93 1.17
N THR A 198 15.90 17.62 1.26
CA THR A 198 15.99 16.69 0.13
C THR A 198 14.62 16.11 -0.13
N ARG A 199 14.20 16.10 -1.41
CA ARG A 199 12.95 15.46 -1.81
C ARG A 199 13.01 13.98 -1.45
N LYS A 200 12.20 13.55 -0.50
CA LYS A 200 11.86 12.13 -0.36
C LYS A 200 11.02 11.77 -1.58
N VAL A 201 11.64 11.13 -2.56
CA VAL A 201 10.93 10.64 -3.74
C VAL A 201 10.05 9.50 -3.28
N GLU A 202 8.77 9.77 -3.03
CA GLU A 202 7.77 8.73 -3.25
C GLU A 202 7.72 8.50 -4.77
N GLU A 203 8.08 7.29 -5.20
CA GLU A 203 8.03 6.89 -6.60
C GLU A 203 6.64 7.22 -7.17
N ALA A 204 6.60 8.10 -8.16
CA ALA A 204 5.40 8.30 -8.96
C ALA A 204 4.95 6.93 -9.50
N PRO A 205 3.64 6.63 -9.57
CA PRO A 205 3.19 5.42 -10.22
C PRO A 205 3.70 5.47 -11.66
N GLY A 206 4.56 4.52 -12.04
CA GLY A 206 5.03 4.39 -13.41
C GLY A 206 3.84 4.26 -14.36
N GLU A 207 4.09 4.51 -15.66
CA GLU A 207 3.13 4.17 -16.71
C GLU A 207 2.52 2.78 -16.44
N PRO A 208 1.18 2.60 -16.57
CA PRO A 208 0.54 1.34 -16.22
C PRO A 208 1.25 0.21 -16.97
N GLU A 209 1.85 -0.71 -16.22
CA GLU A 209 2.51 -1.88 -16.80
C GLU A 209 1.52 -2.56 -17.77
N PRO A 210 1.98 -2.97 -18.96
CA PRO A 210 1.14 -3.77 -19.83
C PRO A 210 0.62 -4.96 -19.04
N PRO A 211 -0.65 -5.38 -19.25
CA PRO A 211 -1.27 -6.41 -18.43
C PRO A 211 -0.38 -7.66 -18.40
N PRO A 212 -0.16 -8.25 -17.22
CA PRO A 212 0.75 -9.37 -17.09
C PRO A 212 0.30 -10.49 -18.03
N ARG A 213 1.23 -10.99 -18.84
CA ARG A 213 0.95 -12.17 -19.67
C ARG A 213 0.76 -13.37 -18.74
N PRO A 214 -0.13 -14.32 -19.08
CA PRO A 214 -0.21 -15.56 -18.33
C PRO A 214 1.17 -16.23 -18.33
N PRO A 215 1.68 -16.69 -17.16
CA PRO A 215 2.96 -17.37 -17.07
C PRO A 215 3.00 -18.61 -17.96
N SER A 216 4.18 -18.91 -18.51
CA SER A 216 4.42 -20.11 -19.32
C SER A 216 5.27 -21.16 -18.60
N SER A 217 6.00 -20.75 -17.54
CA SER A 217 6.76 -21.67 -16.68
C SER A 217 5.86 -22.45 -15.73
N ALA A 218 6.33 -23.62 -15.26
CA ALA A 218 5.72 -24.26 -14.11
C ALA A 218 6.07 -23.48 -12.83
N PRO A 219 5.12 -23.29 -11.90
CA PRO A 219 5.39 -22.53 -10.69
C PRO A 219 6.07 -23.39 -9.63
N MET A 220 6.86 -22.76 -8.77
CA MET A 220 6.99 -23.28 -7.40
C MET A 220 5.69 -22.94 -6.65
N THR A 221 5.07 -23.90 -5.99
CA THR A 221 3.87 -23.67 -5.18
C THR A 221 4.24 -23.66 -3.72
N THR A 222 3.87 -22.60 -2.98
CA THR A 222 3.91 -22.63 -1.51
C THR A 222 2.54 -22.92 -0.97
N VAL A 223 2.40 -23.99 -0.19
CA VAL A 223 1.27 -24.20 0.71
C VAL A 223 1.67 -23.61 2.05
N LEU A 224 0.95 -22.60 2.52
CA LEU A 224 1.22 -21.91 3.77
C LEU A 224 0.29 -22.46 4.85
N LEU A 225 0.87 -22.90 5.97
CA LEU A 225 0.13 -23.37 7.14
C LEU A 225 0.47 -22.49 8.33
N ARG A 226 -0.53 -21.82 8.91
CA ARG A 226 -0.34 -21.18 10.22
C ARG A 226 -0.23 -22.28 11.28
N HIS A 227 0.65 -22.11 12.27
CA HIS A 227 0.71 -23.03 13.42
C HIS A 227 -0.66 -23.26 14.06
N GLY A 228 -0.83 -24.41 14.72
CA GLY A 228 -2.02 -24.70 15.54
C GLY A 228 -2.17 -23.74 16.72
N GLU A 229 -3.34 -23.77 17.36
CA GLU A 229 -3.65 -22.93 18.51
C GLU A 229 -2.60 -22.98 19.63
N THR A 230 -2.30 -21.81 20.20
CA THR A 230 -1.53 -21.60 21.43
C THR A 230 -2.36 -20.82 22.45
N PRO A 231 -2.00 -20.82 23.75
CA PRO A 231 -2.69 -20.01 24.77
C PRO A 231 -2.83 -18.52 24.37
N LEU A 232 -1.76 -17.93 23.83
CA LEU A 232 -1.78 -16.51 23.41
C LEU A 232 -2.68 -16.26 22.20
N SER A 233 -2.86 -17.25 21.32
CA SER A 233 -3.71 -17.09 20.14
C SER A 233 -5.20 -17.02 20.49
N ILE A 234 -5.64 -17.74 21.55
CA ILE A 234 -7.01 -17.69 22.07
C ILE A 234 -7.33 -16.28 22.56
N GLU A 235 -6.40 -15.69 23.31
CA GLU A 235 -6.55 -14.36 23.89
C GLU A 235 -6.23 -13.22 22.92
N LYS A 236 -5.89 -13.55 21.66
CA LYS A 236 -5.47 -12.59 20.62
C LYS A 236 -4.34 -11.65 21.09
N ARG A 237 -3.40 -12.22 21.84
CA ARG A 237 -2.20 -11.53 22.32
C ARG A 237 -1.11 -11.55 21.26
N PHE A 238 -0.22 -10.56 21.32
CA PHE A 238 1.00 -10.55 20.51
C PHE A 238 1.93 -11.68 20.98
N ALA A 239 2.04 -12.75 20.19
CA ALA A 239 2.84 -13.91 20.57
C ALA A 239 4.34 -13.76 20.28
N GLY A 240 4.66 -13.01 19.24
CA GLY A 240 6.03 -12.69 18.83
C GLY A 240 6.97 -13.88 18.73
N ILE A 241 8.20 -13.73 19.23
CA ILE A 241 9.26 -14.73 19.13
C ILE A 241 9.33 -15.68 20.33
N GLY A 242 8.51 -15.49 21.37
CA GLY A 242 8.41 -16.41 22.49
C GLY A 242 8.07 -17.85 22.08
N ASP A 243 8.75 -18.83 22.69
CA ASP A 243 8.52 -20.26 22.46
C ASP A 243 7.32 -20.77 23.28
N ILE A 244 6.12 -20.50 22.76
CA ILE A 244 4.85 -20.93 23.35
C ILE A 244 4.43 -22.25 22.69
N PRO A 245 4.15 -23.31 23.47
CA PRO A 245 3.70 -24.60 22.93
C PRO A 245 2.26 -24.54 22.42
N LEU A 246 1.89 -25.55 21.63
CA LEU A 246 0.51 -25.77 21.19
C LEU A 246 -0.39 -26.16 22.38
N THR A 247 -1.66 -25.77 22.31
CA THR A 247 -2.70 -26.34 23.18
C THR A 247 -3.07 -27.76 22.71
N PRO A 248 -3.78 -28.57 23.52
CA PRO A 248 -4.32 -29.84 23.04
C PRO A 248 -5.21 -29.69 21.80
N ALA A 249 -5.99 -28.60 21.73
CA ALA A 249 -6.77 -28.26 20.53
C ALA A 249 -5.85 -27.90 19.36
N GLY A 250 -4.77 -27.13 19.58
CA GLY A 250 -3.76 -26.82 18.57
C GLY A 250 -3.08 -28.05 17.99
N VAL A 251 -2.78 -29.06 18.82
CA VAL A 251 -2.27 -30.36 18.34
C VAL A 251 -3.31 -31.09 17.49
N ALA A 252 -4.58 -31.11 17.90
CA ALA A 252 -5.65 -31.71 17.11
C ALA A 252 -5.84 -31.00 15.75
N GLN A 253 -5.75 -29.67 15.74
CA GLN A 253 -5.78 -28.86 14.51
C GLN A 253 -4.60 -29.19 13.59
N ALA A 254 -3.37 -29.28 14.13
CA ALA A 254 -2.19 -29.66 13.36
C ALA A 254 -2.34 -31.04 12.71
N ARG A 255 -2.91 -32.02 13.43
CA ARG A 255 -3.22 -33.36 12.90
C ARG A 255 -4.27 -33.32 11.79
N ALA A 256 -5.31 -32.51 11.96
CA ALA A 256 -6.32 -32.34 10.93
C ALA A 256 -5.73 -31.72 9.65
N ALA A 257 -4.86 -30.72 9.79
CA ALA A 257 -4.12 -30.13 8.67
C ALA A 257 -3.19 -31.17 8.01
N ALA A 258 -2.47 -31.98 8.80
CA ALA A 258 -1.62 -33.05 8.29
C ALA A 258 -2.38 -34.04 7.41
N LEU A 259 -3.56 -34.49 7.86
CA LEU A 259 -4.42 -35.38 7.07
C LEU A 259 -4.91 -34.71 5.78
N ALA A 260 -5.27 -33.42 5.83
CA ALA A 260 -5.71 -32.67 4.66
C ALA A 260 -4.59 -32.38 3.63
N LEU A 261 -3.33 -32.48 4.06
CA LEU A 261 -2.14 -32.27 3.24
C LEU A 261 -1.54 -33.57 2.69
N LYS A 262 -1.87 -34.73 3.27
CA LYS A 262 -1.28 -36.04 2.94
C LYS A 262 -1.20 -36.32 1.44
N ASP A 263 -2.30 -36.08 0.72
CA ASP A 263 -2.44 -36.45 -0.69
C ASP A 263 -2.32 -35.23 -1.64
N ARG A 264 -1.77 -34.11 -1.16
CA ARG A 264 -1.61 -32.87 -1.96
C ARG A 264 -0.31 -32.78 -2.76
N GLY A 265 0.50 -33.84 -2.78
CA GLY A 265 1.75 -33.88 -3.55
C GLY A 265 2.79 -32.90 -3.05
N LEU A 266 2.98 -32.81 -1.73
CA LEU A 266 4.06 -32.00 -1.15
C LEU A 266 5.41 -32.65 -1.44
N ASP A 267 6.39 -31.84 -1.84
CA ASP A 267 7.77 -32.28 -2.10
C ASP A 267 8.70 -31.99 -0.91
N ALA A 268 8.38 -30.99 -0.09
CA ALA A 268 9.19 -30.59 1.06
C ALA A 268 8.38 -29.87 2.14
N ILE A 269 8.88 -29.91 3.38
CA ILE A 269 8.37 -29.14 4.51
C ILE A 269 9.44 -28.15 4.99
N VAL A 270 9.07 -26.89 5.08
CA VAL A 270 9.85 -25.81 5.67
C VAL A 270 9.07 -25.23 6.84
N THR A 271 9.75 -24.94 7.94
CA THR A 271 9.10 -24.40 9.14
C THR A 271 9.89 -23.26 9.76
N SER A 272 9.17 -22.35 10.41
CA SER A 272 9.75 -21.40 11.36
C SER A 272 10.52 -22.14 12.47
N PRO A 273 11.58 -21.52 13.06
CA PRO A 273 12.29 -22.12 14.18
C PRO A 273 11.46 -22.28 15.46
N LEU A 274 10.36 -21.53 15.61
CA LEU A 274 9.59 -21.48 16.85
C LEU A 274 8.81 -22.77 17.10
N VAL A 275 8.76 -23.21 18.36
CA VAL A 275 8.28 -24.54 18.76
C VAL A 275 6.88 -24.85 18.24
N ARG A 276 5.93 -23.92 18.33
CA ARG A 276 4.56 -24.09 17.80
C ARG A 276 4.50 -24.43 16.30
N CYS A 277 5.41 -23.90 15.50
CA CYS A 277 5.51 -24.22 14.08
C CYS A 277 6.23 -25.54 13.84
N ARG A 278 7.27 -25.82 14.64
CA ARG A 278 8.01 -27.10 14.56
C ARG A 278 7.11 -28.28 14.93
N ASP A 279 6.33 -28.16 16.00
CA ASP A 279 5.38 -29.19 16.44
C ASP A 279 4.26 -29.38 15.41
N THR A 280 3.73 -28.29 14.86
CA THR A 280 2.74 -28.36 13.77
C THR A 280 3.33 -29.06 12.53
N ALA A 281 4.57 -28.71 12.14
CA ALA A 281 5.25 -29.33 11.00
C ALA A 281 5.56 -30.82 11.24
N ALA A 282 5.86 -31.21 12.48
CA ALA A 282 6.13 -32.59 12.86
C ALA A 282 4.90 -33.50 12.67
N GLU A 283 3.70 -33.01 13.01
CA GLU A 283 2.45 -33.75 12.76
C GLU A 283 2.22 -33.96 11.25
N VAL A 284 2.58 -33.00 10.41
CA VAL A 284 2.51 -33.16 8.94
C VAL A 284 3.56 -34.15 8.44
N ALA A 285 4.81 -34.03 8.90
CA ALA A 285 5.91 -34.92 8.54
C ALA A 285 5.62 -36.38 8.93
N ALA A 286 4.97 -36.62 10.06
CA ALA A 286 4.58 -37.96 10.50
C ALA A 286 3.61 -38.66 9.52
N VAL A 287 2.80 -37.90 8.80
CA VAL A 287 1.82 -38.42 7.84
C VAL A 287 2.37 -38.48 6.41
N THR A 288 3.20 -37.53 6.01
CA THR A 288 3.76 -37.44 4.65
C THR A 288 5.09 -38.17 4.49
N GLY A 289 5.82 -38.41 5.58
CA GLY A 289 7.17 -38.98 5.57
C GLY A 289 8.26 -38.02 5.07
N LEU A 290 7.96 -36.73 4.92
CA LEU A 290 8.90 -35.73 4.41
C LEU A 290 9.82 -35.17 5.52
N ASP A 291 11.06 -34.87 5.15
CA ASP A 291 11.98 -34.17 6.03
C ASP A 291 11.56 -32.70 6.26
N VAL A 292 11.74 -32.23 7.50
CA VAL A 292 11.43 -30.86 7.90
C VAL A 292 12.70 -30.02 7.94
N ARG A 293 12.72 -28.92 7.17
CA ARG A 293 13.79 -27.93 7.19
C ARG A 293 13.38 -26.69 7.98
N VAL A 294 14.23 -26.24 8.89
CA VAL A 294 14.03 -24.96 9.60
C VAL A 294 14.57 -23.81 8.76
N GLU A 295 13.80 -22.73 8.65
CA GLU A 295 14.22 -21.47 8.01
C GLU A 295 13.87 -20.28 8.91
N ASP A 296 14.90 -19.60 9.41
CA ASP A 296 14.77 -18.52 10.41
C ASP A 296 13.91 -17.36 9.92
N GLY A 297 14.03 -16.98 8.65
CA GLY A 297 13.30 -15.83 8.10
C GLY A 297 11.78 -16.01 8.05
N PHE A 298 11.23 -17.20 8.36
CA PHE A 298 9.80 -17.43 8.55
C PHE A 298 9.33 -17.37 10.01
N ARG A 299 10.17 -16.93 10.96
CA ARG A 299 9.72 -16.62 12.34
C ARG A 299 8.70 -15.48 12.38
N GLU A 300 7.86 -15.45 13.42
CA GLU A 300 6.90 -14.35 13.63
C GLU A 300 7.64 -13.03 13.82
N THR A 301 6.93 -11.92 13.61
CA THR A 301 7.40 -10.59 14.00
C THR A 301 7.82 -10.56 15.46
N ASP A 302 9.01 -10.06 15.74
CA ASP A 302 9.39 -9.69 17.11
C ASP A 302 8.54 -8.49 17.56
N PHE A 303 7.68 -8.68 18.56
CA PHE A 303 6.83 -7.61 19.07
C PHE A 303 7.46 -6.88 20.26
N GLY A 304 8.69 -7.25 20.65
CA GLY A 304 9.43 -6.61 21.74
C GLY A 304 8.61 -6.52 23.02
N GLU A 305 8.50 -5.31 23.56
CA GLU A 305 7.77 -5.04 24.81
C GLU A 305 6.25 -5.32 24.72
N TRP A 306 5.70 -5.51 23.52
CA TRP A 306 4.28 -5.82 23.35
C TRP A 306 3.96 -7.31 23.47
N GLU A 307 4.97 -8.18 23.50
CA GLU A 307 4.75 -9.62 23.63
C GLU A 307 3.95 -9.98 24.88
N GLY A 308 2.99 -10.89 24.72
CA GLY A 308 2.07 -11.30 25.78
C GLY A 308 0.96 -10.28 26.06
N LEU A 309 0.94 -9.10 25.44
CA LEU A 309 -0.13 -8.11 25.63
C LEU A 309 -1.21 -8.24 24.55
N THR A 310 -2.42 -7.83 24.90
CA THR A 310 -3.51 -7.64 23.93
C THR A 310 -3.37 -6.29 23.22
N PHE A 311 -4.00 -6.17 22.06
CA PHE A 311 -4.09 -4.90 21.32
C PHE A 311 -4.63 -3.74 22.18
N GLY A 312 -5.59 -4.03 23.07
CA GLY A 312 -6.18 -3.04 23.97
C GLY A 312 -5.24 -2.62 25.13
N GLU A 313 -4.43 -3.54 25.65
CA GLU A 313 -3.41 -3.22 26.66
C GLU A 313 -2.28 -2.38 26.04
N VAL A 314 -1.81 -2.76 24.85
CA VAL A 314 -0.82 -1.98 24.10
C VAL A 314 -1.33 -0.56 23.83
N GLY A 315 -2.58 -0.39 23.39
CA GLY A 315 -3.13 0.94 23.13
C GLY A 315 -3.30 1.83 24.36
N LYS A 316 -3.33 1.25 25.56
CA LYS A 316 -3.32 2.00 26.81
C LYS A 316 -1.88 2.34 27.26
N GLY A 317 -0.94 1.42 27.08
CA GLY A 317 0.46 1.60 27.51
C GLY A 317 1.30 2.44 26.56
N TRP A 318 1.08 2.32 25.24
CA TRP A 318 1.90 2.91 24.18
C TRP A 318 1.03 3.54 23.06
N PRO A 319 0.17 4.53 23.37
CA PRO A 319 -0.78 5.08 22.40
C PRO A 319 -0.09 5.77 21.20
N ALA A 320 1.08 6.39 21.40
CA ALA A 320 1.81 7.09 20.33
C ALA A 320 2.51 6.11 19.39
N GLU A 321 3.20 5.12 19.95
CA GLU A 321 3.90 4.07 19.23
C GLU A 321 2.91 3.20 18.46
N MET A 322 1.78 2.85 19.07
CA MET A 322 0.72 2.10 18.41
C MET A 322 0.13 2.89 17.22
N LYS A 323 -0.11 4.19 17.39
CA LYS A 323 -0.56 5.05 16.28
C LYS A 323 0.46 5.08 15.15
N SER A 324 1.75 5.20 15.49
CA SER A 324 2.85 5.19 14.52
C SER A 324 2.92 3.85 13.77
N TRP A 325 2.93 2.74 14.50
CA TRP A 325 3.00 1.38 13.98
C TRP A 325 1.84 1.02 13.03
N LEU A 326 0.62 1.51 13.31
CA LEU A 326 -0.52 1.32 12.42
C LEU A 326 -0.43 2.15 11.12
N ALA A 327 0.25 3.29 11.17
CA ALA A 327 0.33 4.25 10.07
C ALA A 327 1.56 4.04 9.16
N ASP A 328 2.68 3.60 9.72
CA ASP A 328 3.98 3.50 9.05
C ASP A 328 4.53 2.07 9.15
N PRO A 329 4.72 1.35 8.02
CA PRO A 329 5.29 0.00 8.04
C PRO A 329 6.76 -0.06 8.49
N GLU A 330 7.48 1.07 8.52
CA GLU A 330 8.84 1.17 9.06
C GLU A 330 8.86 1.40 10.57
N ALA A 331 7.75 1.82 11.17
CA ALA A 331 7.65 1.92 12.63
C ALA A 331 7.62 0.52 13.26
N ALA A 332 8.37 0.35 14.35
CA ALA A 332 8.48 -0.90 15.10
C ALA A 332 7.86 -0.75 16.50
N PRO A 333 7.35 -1.85 17.10
CA PRO A 333 7.14 -1.92 18.53
C PRO A 333 8.45 -1.63 19.29
N PRO A 334 8.42 -1.07 20.50
CA PRO A 334 9.61 -0.90 21.32
C PRO A 334 10.36 -2.22 21.50
N GLY A 335 11.63 -2.25 21.11
CA GLY A 335 12.48 -3.44 21.17
C GLY A 335 12.15 -4.55 20.14
N GLY A 336 11.23 -4.31 19.20
CA GLY A 336 10.77 -5.30 18.22
C GLY A 336 11.17 -4.99 16.76
N GLU A 337 10.51 -5.68 15.84
CA GLU A 337 10.66 -5.53 14.39
C GLU A 337 9.51 -4.72 13.77
N SER A 338 9.83 -3.84 12.82
CA SER A 338 8.85 -3.25 11.91
C SER A 338 8.37 -4.25 10.87
N PHE A 339 7.19 -4.04 10.30
CA PHE A 339 6.69 -4.92 9.25
C PHE A 339 7.58 -4.89 7.99
N ALA A 340 8.25 -3.78 7.72
CA ALA A 340 9.23 -3.69 6.64
C ALA A 340 10.47 -4.55 6.91
N GLN A 341 10.99 -4.60 8.14
CA GLN A 341 12.08 -5.50 8.52
C GLN A 341 11.68 -6.97 8.33
N VAL A 342 10.49 -7.35 8.79
CA VAL A 342 9.95 -8.71 8.61
C VAL A 342 9.79 -9.04 7.13
N SER A 343 9.24 -8.12 6.33
CA SER A 343 9.08 -8.29 4.89
C SER A 343 10.40 -8.58 4.18
N ARG A 344 11.48 -7.86 4.53
CA ARG A 344 12.81 -8.10 3.96
C ARG A 344 13.30 -9.52 4.22
N ARG A 345 13.28 -10.00 5.47
CA ARG A 345 13.75 -11.37 5.78
C ARG A 345 12.86 -12.46 5.20
N VAL A 346 11.54 -12.26 5.18
CA VAL A 346 10.59 -13.22 4.59
C VAL A 346 10.83 -13.35 3.08
N ARG A 347 11.06 -12.25 2.37
CA ARG A 347 11.42 -12.28 0.94
C ARG A 347 12.74 -13.00 0.70
N THR A 348 13.76 -12.72 1.50
CA THR A 348 15.04 -13.45 1.40
C THR A 348 14.84 -14.95 1.56
N SER A 349 14.02 -15.40 2.52
CA SER A 349 13.70 -16.82 2.68
C SER A 349 12.88 -17.37 1.52
N LEU A 350 11.90 -16.63 1.00
CA LEU A 350 11.15 -17.02 -0.20
C LEU A 350 12.06 -17.20 -1.42
N ASP A 351 13.02 -16.30 -1.63
CA ASP A 351 13.95 -16.39 -2.76
C ASP A 351 14.86 -17.62 -2.66
N LYS A 352 15.30 -17.99 -1.45
CA LYS A 352 15.99 -19.27 -1.21
C LYS A 352 15.09 -20.45 -1.60
N LEU A 353 13.79 -20.42 -1.26
CA LEU A 353 12.86 -21.48 -1.64
C LEU A 353 12.68 -21.55 -3.16
N LYS A 354 12.46 -20.42 -3.84
CA LYS A 354 12.31 -20.33 -5.30
C LYS A 354 13.51 -20.91 -6.04
N VAL A 355 14.72 -20.77 -5.49
CA VAL A 355 15.92 -21.38 -6.07
C VAL A 355 15.98 -22.88 -5.78
N ARG A 356 15.72 -23.29 -4.53
CA ARG A 356 15.90 -24.67 -4.06
C ARG A 356 14.83 -25.64 -4.53
N TYR A 357 13.60 -25.18 -4.64
CA TYR A 357 12.41 -26.01 -4.87
C TYR A 357 11.67 -25.55 -6.14
N ARG A 358 12.42 -25.26 -7.21
CA ARG A 358 11.84 -24.87 -8.51
C ARG A 358 10.84 -25.91 -8.97
N GLU A 359 9.67 -25.46 -9.42
CA GLU A 359 8.61 -26.31 -9.98
C GLU A 359 8.07 -27.36 -9.00
N GLN A 360 8.30 -27.19 -7.69
CA GLN A 360 7.87 -28.10 -6.63
C GLN A 360 6.81 -27.44 -5.72
N THR A 361 6.10 -28.28 -4.96
CA THR A 361 5.14 -27.86 -3.95
C THR A 361 5.75 -27.96 -2.56
N VAL A 362 5.93 -26.83 -1.90
CA VAL A 362 6.57 -26.75 -0.57
C VAL A 362 5.55 -26.31 0.46
N LEU A 363 5.43 -27.07 1.56
CA LEU A 363 4.71 -26.61 2.74
C LEU A 363 5.61 -25.66 3.53
N VAL A 364 5.09 -24.48 3.87
CA VAL A 364 5.73 -23.51 4.77
C VAL A 364 4.85 -23.34 6.01
N VAL A 365 5.33 -23.83 7.15
CA VAL A 365 4.66 -23.69 8.45
C VAL A 365 5.17 -22.45 9.16
N SER A 366 4.30 -21.47 9.39
CA SER A 366 4.69 -20.15 9.88
C SER A 366 3.56 -19.50 10.70
N HIS A 367 3.56 -18.17 10.76
CA HIS A 367 2.75 -17.35 11.66
C HIS A 367 1.94 -16.30 10.90
N VAL A 368 1.22 -15.45 11.64
CA VAL A 368 0.28 -14.50 11.02
C VAL A 368 1.01 -13.52 10.11
N THR A 369 2.08 -12.90 10.61
CA THR A 369 2.72 -11.82 9.86
C THR A 369 3.44 -12.32 8.62
N PRO A 370 4.33 -13.33 8.67
CA PRO A 370 5.01 -13.83 7.48
C PRO A 370 4.06 -14.33 6.40
N ILE A 371 3.01 -15.07 6.77
CA ILE A 371 2.03 -15.60 5.81
C ILE A 371 1.29 -14.46 5.13
N LYS A 372 0.79 -13.48 5.89
CA LYS A 372 0.11 -12.31 5.32
C LYS A 372 1.04 -11.46 4.45
N LEU A 373 2.32 -11.34 4.79
CA LEU A 373 3.30 -10.64 3.97
C LEU A 373 3.54 -11.33 2.62
N LEU A 374 3.65 -12.67 2.61
CA LEU A 374 3.75 -13.44 1.37
C LEU A 374 2.50 -13.26 0.49
N ILE A 375 1.31 -13.30 1.09
CA ILE A 375 0.04 -13.07 0.37
C ILE A 375 -0.02 -11.65 -0.18
N LYS A 376 0.34 -10.66 0.63
CA LYS A 376 0.40 -9.25 0.24
C LYS A 376 1.35 -9.04 -0.94
N ASP A 377 2.53 -9.67 -0.90
CA ASP A 377 3.49 -9.60 -2.00
C ASP A 377 2.97 -10.32 -3.26
N ALA A 378 2.29 -11.46 -3.11
CA ALA A 378 1.71 -12.18 -4.23
C ALA A 378 0.58 -11.41 -4.94
N LEU A 379 -0.19 -10.62 -4.20
CA LEU A 379 -1.27 -9.78 -4.73
C LEU A 379 -0.80 -8.41 -5.22
N GLY A 380 0.48 -8.05 -5.02
CA GLY A 380 0.96 -6.68 -5.24
C GLY A 380 0.23 -5.64 -4.38
N ALA A 381 -0.30 -6.05 -3.23
CA ALA A 381 -1.16 -5.22 -2.39
C ALA A 381 -0.34 -4.24 -1.53
N PRO A 382 -0.90 -3.10 -1.07
CA PRO A 382 -0.21 -2.23 -0.13
C PRO A 382 -0.09 -2.88 1.26
N MET A 383 0.90 -2.44 2.07
CA MET A 383 1.14 -2.96 3.44
C MET A 383 -0.09 -2.86 4.35
N SER A 384 -0.92 -1.83 4.18
CA SER A 384 -2.18 -1.67 4.94
C SER A 384 -3.18 -2.82 4.78
N SER A 385 -3.01 -3.66 3.75
CA SER A 385 -3.83 -4.86 3.55
C SER A 385 -3.64 -5.92 4.63
N LEU A 386 -2.52 -5.91 5.37
CA LEU A 386 -2.27 -6.82 6.49
C LEU A 386 -3.39 -6.78 7.56
N TYR A 387 -3.96 -5.59 7.78
CA TYR A 387 -5.06 -5.34 8.72
C TYR A 387 -6.44 -5.76 8.20
N ARG A 388 -6.54 -6.10 6.90
CA ARG A 388 -7.79 -6.50 6.23
C ARG A 388 -7.85 -8.00 5.92
N MET A 389 -6.80 -8.74 6.28
CA MET A 389 -6.73 -10.18 6.14
C MET A 389 -7.02 -10.83 7.50
N HIS A 390 -7.98 -11.73 7.56
CA HIS A 390 -8.16 -12.63 8.71
C HIS A 390 -7.49 -13.96 8.39
N LEU A 391 -6.71 -14.50 9.34
CA LEU A 391 -6.00 -15.76 9.16
C LEU A 391 -6.16 -16.59 10.43
N ASP A 392 -6.91 -17.68 10.34
CA ASP A 392 -7.18 -18.61 11.44
C ASP A 392 -5.95 -19.49 11.75
N VAL A 393 -5.87 -20.00 12.98
CA VAL A 393 -4.88 -21.01 13.36
C VAL A 393 -5.11 -22.29 12.58
N ALA A 394 -4.03 -23.01 12.25
CA ALA A 394 -4.05 -24.16 11.36
C ALA A 394 -4.65 -23.93 9.96
N ALA A 395 -4.95 -22.69 9.57
CA ALA A 395 -5.48 -22.42 8.24
C ALA A 395 -4.45 -22.64 7.14
N LEU A 396 -4.94 -23.09 5.99
CA LEU A 396 -4.15 -23.31 4.78
C LEU A 396 -4.33 -22.15 3.80
N SER A 397 -3.25 -21.74 3.15
CA SER A 397 -3.26 -20.82 2.00
C SER A 397 -2.32 -21.36 0.92
N SER A 398 -2.46 -20.95 -0.34
CA SER A 398 -1.59 -21.42 -1.41
C SER A 398 -1.26 -20.31 -2.41
N ILE A 399 0.01 -20.26 -2.82
CA ILE A 399 0.53 -19.27 -3.77
C ILE A 399 1.40 -19.98 -4.80
N ASP A 400 1.15 -19.68 -6.07
CA ASP A 400 1.98 -20.12 -7.19
C ASP A 400 2.99 -19.01 -7.53
N TRP A 401 4.27 -19.36 -7.60
CA TRP A 401 5.38 -18.45 -7.88
C TRP A 401 6.03 -18.82 -9.21
N TYR A 402 5.85 -17.98 -10.21
CA TYR A 402 6.37 -18.17 -11.55
C TYR A 402 7.71 -17.45 -11.76
N ALA A 403 8.56 -18.00 -12.63
CA ALA A 403 9.84 -17.37 -12.98
C ALA A 403 9.67 -16.25 -14.02
N ASP A 404 8.63 -16.34 -14.84
CA ASP A 404 8.37 -15.50 -16.01
C ASP A 404 7.09 -14.67 -15.90
N GLY A 405 6.49 -14.59 -14.72
CA GLY A 405 5.22 -13.89 -14.53
C GLY A 405 4.89 -13.59 -13.07
N PRO A 406 3.74 -12.94 -12.82
CA PRO A 406 3.33 -12.58 -11.46
C PRO A 406 3.01 -13.83 -10.64
N ALA A 407 3.16 -13.71 -9.33
CA ALA A 407 2.64 -14.72 -8.41
C ALA A 407 1.11 -14.77 -8.46
N THR A 408 0.52 -15.91 -8.11
CA THR A 408 -0.93 -16.10 -8.07
C THR A 408 -1.37 -16.69 -6.75
N LEU A 409 -2.23 -15.98 -6.01
CA LEU A 409 -2.89 -16.52 -4.81
C LEU A 409 -4.00 -17.50 -5.24
N ARG A 410 -3.85 -18.78 -4.87
CA ARG A 410 -4.75 -19.87 -5.26
C ARG A 410 -5.80 -20.18 -4.19
N GLY A 411 -5.48 -19.91 -2.93
CA GLY A 411 -6.37 -20.09 -1.80
C GLY A 411 -5.91 -19.29 -0.60
N PHE A 412 -6.86 -18.84 0.22
CA PHE A 412 -6.60 -18.04 1.40
C PHE A 412 -7.49 -18.48 2.56
N ASN A 413 -6.87 -18.71 3.71
CA ASN A 413 -7.54 -19.02 4.98
C ASN A 413 -8.54 -20.20 4.92
N ASP A 414 -8.16 -21.30 4.28
CA ASP A 414 -8.96 -22.52 4.21
C ASP A 414 -8.85 -23.33 5.52
N VAL A 415 -10.00 -23.50 6.18
CA VAL A 415 -10.15 -24.23 7.44
C VAL A 415 -11.13 -25.41 7.35
N HIS A 416 -11.52 -25.86 6.14
CA HIS A 416 -12.53 -26.93 5.98
C HIS A 416 -12.10 -28.29 6.56
N HIS A 417 -10.81 -28.46 6.85
CA HIS A 417 -10.27 -29.64 7.51
C HIS A 417 -10.48 -29.62 9.03
N LEU A 418 -10.83 -28.47 9.60
CA LEU A 418 -11.10 -28.32 11.02
C LEU A 418 -12.57 -28.67 11.33
N PRO A 419 -12.85 -29.26 12.51
CA PRO A 419 -14.23 -29.48 12.95
C PRO A 419 -14.96 -28.14 13.13
N SER A 420 -16.23 -28.11 12.74
CA SER A 420 -17.11 -26.93 12.82
C SER A 420 -17.52 -26.55 14.23
#